data_AF-A0A9Q9DS75-F1
#
_entry.id   AF-A0A9Q9DS75-F1
#
_cell.length_a   1.000
_cell.length_b   1.000
_cell.length_c   1.000
_cell.angle_alpha   90.00
_cell.angle_beta   90.00
_cell.angle_gamma   90.00
#
_symmetry.space_group_name_H-M   'P 1'
#
loop_
_entity.id
_entity.type
_entity.pdbx_description
1 polymer ?
#
loop_
_entity_poly.entity_id
_entity_poly.type
_entity_poly.pdbx_seq_one_letter_code
_entity_poly.pdbx_strand_id
1 'polypeptide(L)'
;MVRILSLATLLIASAFTAQAAQWCQCLFQDGSHCCIYNDVTIGNLDCQRWCTNAHRADGATNPKNPLEVGTACNAGGKYTTVSGWNAQFRTPCYRQ
;
A
#
# COMPACT_ATOMS: atom_id res chain seq x y z
N MET A 1 -32.22 28.72 10.18
CA MET A 1 -31.47 27.78 11.04
C MET A 1 -31.06 26.47 10.32
N VAL A 2 -31.44 26.26 9.05
CA VAL A 2 -31.18 25.00 8.33
C VAL A 2 -29.80 24.95 7.65
N ARG A 3 -29.17 26.10 7.35
CA ARG A 3 -27.93 26.16 6.55
C ARG A 3 -26.65 25.71 7.27
N ILE A 4 -26.59 25.85 8.60
CA ILE A 4 -25.42 25.43 9.40
C ILE A 4 -25.35 23.90 9.48
N LEU A 5 -26.52 23.24 9.56
CA LEU A 5 -26.60 21.78 9.59
C LEU A 5 -26.13 21.15 8.27
N SER A 6 -26.46 21.79 7.13
CA SER A 6 -26.06 21.31 5.79
C SER A 6 -24.53 21.32 5.57
N LEU A 7 -23.84 22.32 6.12
CA LEU A 7 -22.38 22.44 6.05
C LEU A 7 -21.69 21.39 6.94
N ALA A 8 -22.26 21.13 8.13
CA ALA A 8 -21.75 20.10 9.04
C ALA A 8 -21.88 18.69 8.41
N THR A 9 -23.01 18.39 7.75
CA THR A 9 -23.18 17.10 7.06
C THR A 9 -22.26 16.91 5.86
N LEU A 10 -21.90 17.97 5.14
CA LEU A 10 -20.96 17.89 4.02
C LEU A 10 -19.53 17.59 4.50
N LEU A 11 -19.11 18.20 5.61
CA LEU A 11 -17.81 17.94 6.24
C LEU A 11 -17.72 16.52 6.80
N ILE A 12 -18.80 16.02 7.41
CA ILE A 12 -18.88 14.65 7.91
C ILE A 12 -18.84 13.63 6.75
N ALA A 13 -19.53 13.88 5.64
CA ALA A 13 -19.49 13.00 4.46
C ALA A 13 -18.10 12.91 3.83
N SER A 14 -17.30 13.98 3.88
CA SER A 14 -15.91 13.98 3.40
C SER A 14 -14.95 13.14 4.26
N ALA A 15 -15.30 12.85 5.51
CA ALA A 15 -14.52 11.96 6.38
C ALA A 15 -14.70 10.47 6.04
N PHE A 16 -15.77 10.11 5.31
CA PHE A 16 -16.12 8.72 4.99
C PHE A 16 -15.68 8.26 3.59
N THR A 17 -15.05 9.10 2.77
CA THR A 17 -14.58 8.69 1.42
C THR A 17 -13.19 8.05 1.43
N ALA A 18 -12.57 7.85 2.59
CA ALA A 18 -11.30 7.16 2.72
C ALA A 18 -11.49 5.64 2.67
N GLN A 19 -11.71 5.05 1.49
CA GLN A 19 -11.51 3.61 1.22
C GLN A 19 -11.88 3.30 -0.24
N ALA A 20 -10.90 3.37 -1.16
CA ALA A 20 -11.04 2.74 -2.49
C ALA A 20 -9.69 2.54 -3.19
N ALA A 21 -8.69 3.37 -2.89
CA ALA A 21 -7.30 3.07 -3.24
C ALA A 21 -6.58 2.59 -1.97
N GLN A 22 -6.60 1.29 -1.71
CA GLN A 22 -5.76 0.72 -0.65
C GLN A 22 -4.30 0.81 -1.11
N TRP A 23 -3.53 1.68 -0.47
CA TRP A 23 -2.07 1.67 -0.62
C TRP A 23 -1.51 0.68 0.39
N CYS A 24 -1.20 -0.52 -0.11
CA CYS A 24 -0.62 -1.59 0.66
C CYS A 24 0.85 -1.31 0.89
N GLN A 25 1.21 -1.08 2.15
CA GLN A 25 2.59 -0.96 2.56
C GLN A 25 3.08 -2.29 3.10
N CYS A 26 3.81 -3.02 2.28
CA CYS A 26 4.43 -4.28 2.71
C CYS A 26 5.57 -4.00 3.69
N LEU A 27 5.73 -4.90 4.65
CA LEU A 27 6.73 -4.78 5.70
C LEU A 27 7.88 -5.77 5.52
N PHE A 28 8.99 -5.47 6.15
CA PHE A 28 10.03 -6.46 6.44
C PHE A 28 9.67 -7.27 7.69
N GLN A 29 10.45 -8.32 7.99
CA GLN A 29 10.22 -9.15 9.17
C GLN A 29 10.29 -8.38 10.49
N ASP A 30 11.15 -7.36 10.53
CA ASP A 30 11.31 -6.44 11.66
C ASP A 30 10.17 -5.41 11.78
N GLY A 31 9.19 -5.44 10.86
CA GLY A 31 8.05 -4.51 10.83
C GLY A 31 8.36 -3.17 10.17
N SER A 32 9.58 -2.95 9.68
CA SER A 32 9.94 -1.72 8.96
C SER A 32 9.36 -1.68 7.55
N HIS A 33 9.32 -0.49 6.96
CA HIS A 33 8.73 -0.24 5.65
C HIS A 33 9.55 -0.92 4.55
N CYS A 34 8.95 -1.87 3.82
CA CYS A 34 9.60 -2.52 2.69
C CYS A 34 9.29 -1.82 1.37
N CYS A 35 8.04 -1.88 0.91
CA CYS A 35 7.63 -1.24 -0.33
C CYS A 35 6.14 -0.92 -0.31
N ILE A 36 5.69 -0.12 -1.27
CA ILE A 36 4.28 0.20 -1.45
C ILE A 36 3.76 -0.34 -2.78
N TYR A 37 2.54 -0.86 -2.73
CA TYR A 37 1.76 -1.21 -3.90
C TYR A 37 0.37 -0.61 -3.80
N ASN A 38 -0.13 -0.15 -4.94
CA ASN A 38 -1.51 0.21 -5.14
C ASN A 38 -1.90 -0.15 -6.57
N ASP A 39 -3.17 -0.45 -6.76
CA ASP A 39 -3.74 -0.58 -8.09
C ASP A 39 -5.14 0.04 -8.08
N VAL A 40 -5.30 1.12 -8.84
CA VAL A 40 -6.56 1.87 -8.92
C VAL A 40 -7.64 1.12 -9.69
N THR A 41 -7.26 0.07 -10.43
CA THR A 41 -8.22 -0.78 -11.17
C THR A 41 -8.76 -1.92 -10.31
N ILE A 42 -8.09 -2.24 -9.20
CA ILE A 42 -8.48 -3.29 -8.26
C ILE A 42 -9.25 -2.66 -7.10
N GLY A 43 -10.58 -2.75 -7.15
CA GLY A 43 -11.44 -2.07 -6.18
C GLY A 43 -11.27 -2.51 -4.72
N ASN A 44 -10.86 -3.75 -4.46
CA ASN A 44 -10.51 -4.24 -3.13
C ASN A 44 -9.22 -5.03 -3.22
N LEU A 45 -8.11 -4.34 -2.96
CA LEU A 45 -6.78 -4.91 -3.09
C LEU A 45 -6.47 -5.75 -1.86
N ASP A 46 -6.27 -7.05 -2.07
CA ASP A 46 -5.83 -7.99 -1.02
C ASP A 46 -4.34 -7.75 -0.70
N CYS A 47 -4.10 -6.81 0.21
CA CYS A 47 -2.75 -6.46 0.64
C CYS A 47 -1.99 -7.63 1.26
N GLN A 48 -2.68 -8.56 1.94
CA GLN A 48 -2.01 -9.71 2.56
C GLN A 48 -1.46 -10.63 1.47
N ARG A 49 -2.31 -10.97 0.49
CA ARG A 49 -1.90 -11.77 -0.67
C ARG A 49 -0.76 -11.09 -1.42
N TRP A 50 -0.90 -9.80 -1.69
CA TRP A 50 0.13 -9.05 -2.41
C TRP A 50 1.47 -9.02 -1.67
N CYS A 51 1.44 -8.73 -0.37
CA CYS A 51 2.64 -8.64 0.45
C CYS A 51 3.26 -10.00 0.80
N THR A 52 2.65 -11.13 0.41
CA THR A 52 3.20 -12.46 0.68
C THR A 52 4.51 -12.71 -0.08
N ASN A 53 4.57 -12.27 -1.34
CA ASN A 53 5.75 -12.40 -2.21
C ASN A 53 6.16 -11.03 -2.77
N ALA A 54 6.08 -9.97 -1.97
CA ALA A 54 6.43 -8.63 -2.43
C ALA A 54 7.95 -8.43 -2.48
N HIS A 55 8.41 -7.71 -3.50
CA HIS A 55 9.80 -7.32 -3.67
C HIS A 55 9.88 -5.83 -3.95
N ARG A 56 10.92 -5.18 -3.40
CA ARG A 56 11.21 -3.77 -3.66
C ARG A 56 11.64 -3.57 -5.10
N ALA A 57 11.09 -2.57 -5.78
CA ALA A 57 11.57 -2.14 -7.09
C ALA A 57 12.85 -1.29 -6.97
N ASP A 58 13.91 -1.88 -6.40
CA ASP A 58 15.22 -1.25 -6.17
C ASP A 58 16.32 -1.79 -7.10
N GLY A 59 15.98 -2.70 -8.02
CA GLY A 59 16.93 -3.26 -8.99
C GLY A 59 17.95 -4.24 -8.40
N ALA A 60 17.82 -4.61 -7.11
CA ALA A 60 18.61 -5.70 -6.55
C ALA A 60 18.29 -7.01 -7.29
N THR A 61 19.21 -7.96 -7.30
CA THR A 61 18.97 -9.31 -7.84
C THR A 61 19.32 -10.32 -6.78
N ASN A 62 18.52 -11.39 -6.67
CA ASN A 62 18.84 -12.48 -5.76
C ASN A 62 20.03 -13.26 -6.34
N PRO A 63 21.19 -13.32 -5.66
CA PRO A 63 22.37 -14.03 -6.18
C PRO A 63 22.15 -15.54 -6.30
N LYS A 64 21.13 -16.10 -5.63
CA LYS A 64 20.75 -17.51 -5.74
C LYS A 64 19.68 -17.77 -6.79
N ASN A 65 18.96 -16.73 -7.24
CA ASN A 65 17.94 -16.82 -8.26
C ASN A 65 17.86 -15.50 -9.07
N PRO A 66 18.59 -15.38 -10.19
CA PRO A 66 18.66 -14.14 -10.96
C PRO A 66 17.32 -13.69 -11.57
N LEU A 67 16.31 -14.57 -11.61
CA LEU A 67 14.96 -14.24 -12.07
C LEU A 67 14.15 -13.49 -10.99
N GLU A 68 14.60 -13.53 -9.74
CA GLU A 68 14.00 -12.80 -8.64
C GLU A 68 14.68 -11.43 -8.52
N VAL A 69 13.96 -10.41 -8.98
CA VAL A 69 14.40 -9.01 -8.93
C VAL A 69 13.81 -8.32 -7.71
N GLY A 70 14.61 -7.43 -7.14
CA GLY A 70 14.26 -6.62 -5.99
C GLY A 70 14.59 -7.26 -4.65
N THR A 71 14.78 -6.41 -3.65
CA THR A 71 14.92 -6.88 -2.26
C THR A 71 13.59 -7.45 -1.76
N ALA A 72 13.58 -8.73 -1.35
CA ALA A 72 12.38 -9.40 -0.86
C ALA A 72 11.84 -8.79 0.45
N CYS A 73 10.54 -8.49 0.48
CA CYS A 73 9.79 -8.16 1.67
C CYS A 73 9.44 -9.46 2.40
N ASN A 74 10.43 -10.04 3.07
CA ASN A 74 10.40 -11.40 3.63
C ASN A 74 9.38 -11.63 4.77
N ALA A 75 8.28 -10.88 4.86
CA ALA A 75 7.40 -10.82 6.03
C ALA A 75 6.12 -11.68 5.94
N GLY A 76 6.01 -12.58 4.96
CA GLY A 76 4.92 -13.54 4.86
C GLY A 76 3.53 -12.89 4.78
N GLY A 77 3.41 -11.75 4.09
CA GLY A 77 2.15 -11.05 3.93
C GLY A 77 1.88 -9.94 4.94
N LYS A 78 2.81 -9.62 5.85
CA LYS A 78 2.63 -8.47 6.76
C LYS A 78 2.56 -7.16 5.97
N TYR A 79 1.54 -6.37 6.28
CA TYR A 79 1.30 -5.07 5.67
C TYR A 79 0.73 -4.07 6.67
N THR A 80 0.82 -2.79 6.33
CA THR A 80 -0.06 -1.74 6.84
C THR A 80 -0.72 -1.04 5.67
N THR A 81 -1.82 -0.33 5.92
CA THR A 81 -2.45 0.54 4.93
C THR A 81 -2.05 1.97 5.19
N VAL A 82 -1.68 2.69 4.14
CA VAL A 82 -1.38 4.13 4.24
C VAL A 82 -2.24 4.95 3.29
N SER A 83 -2.27 6.26 3.48
CA SER A 83 -2.88 7.17 2.52
C SER A 83 -1.99 7.33 1.30
N GLY A 84 -2.58 7.72 0.16
CA GLY A 84 -1.82 8.03 -1.05
C GLY A 84 -0.80 9.15 -0.82
N TRP A 85 -1.09 10.11 0.05
CA TRP A 85 -0.14 11.17 0.43
C TRP A 85 1.13 10.59 1.06
N ASN A 86 1.00 9.67 2.02
CA ASN A 86 2.12 9.02 2.70
C ASN A 86 2.87 8.04 1.79
N ALA A 87 2.24 7.61 0.70
CA ALA A 87 2.79 6.65 -0.25
C ALA A 87 3.79 7.26 -1.24
N GLN A 88 3.67 8.55 -1.55
CA GLN A 88 4.38 9.21 -2.65
C GLN A 88 5.92 9.08 -2.61
N PHE A 89 6.49 8.97 -1.41
CA PHE A 89 7.94 8.94 -1.21
C PHE A 89 8.46 7.54 -0.82
N ARG A 90 7.63 6.51 -0.94
CA ARG A 90 8.02 5.13 -0.62
C ARG A 90 8.54 4.42 -1.85
N THR A 91 9.46 3.49 -1.65
CA THR A 91 9.91 2.58 -2.71
C THR A 91 8.71 1.75 -3.20
N PRO A 92 8.43 1.69 -4.51
CA PRO A 92 7.35 0.86 -5.02
C PRO A 92 7.71 -0.63 -4.94
N CYS A 93 6.71 -1.50 -4.86
CA CYS A 93 6.90 -2.93 -5.04
C CYS A 93 6.93 -3.26 -6.54
N TYR A 94 7.62 -4.34 -6.93
CA TYR A 94 7.41 -4.93 -8.25
C TYR A 94 5.97 -5.44 -8.38
N ARG A 95 5.45 -5.39 -9.62
CA ARG A 95 4.18 -6.02 -9.95
C ARG A 95 4.39 -7.53 -10.02
N GLN A 96 3.59 -8.30 -9.28
CA GLN A 96 3.48 -9.76 -9.40
C GLN A 96 2.76 -10.17 -10.68
#